data_AF-V9G871-F1
#
_entry.id   AF-V9G871-F1
#
_cell.length_a   1.000
_cell.length_b   1.000
_cell.length_c   1.000
_cell.angle_alpha   90.00
_cell.angle_beta   90.00
_cell.angle_gamma   90.00
#
_symmetry.space_group_name_H-M   'P 1'
#
loop_
_entity.id
_entity.type
_entity.pdbx_description
1 polymer ?
#
loop_
_entity_poly.entity_id
_entity_poly.type
_entity_poly.pdbx_seq_one_letter_code
_entity_poly.pdbx_strand_id
1 'polypeptide(L)'
;MNSTIITLILICLFLSMIHFTYRWMKRNRPDQGDGMTQARIRAWWGMFFIVSMATLFNKVVALLSIMVLAFFALKEYFSMIKSRKHDRRLYLWAYLSIPVQFYWIFIEWYGMFIVFIPVYVFLFLPLPRLINKGTNGFLRSVSSTQWGLMLMVFGLSHLAFFQFATPAYGAGIVLYLVILTTLGDMIHHVTSRYFGKRKIVPTANPYLTWEGFVCAFLMTTAVSYMIYPYLTPLDPAFGLYSGMLISLSGFFGSLTISVLKRDLLIGDGDKSRAMKKGYISIVDSLTYTSPVFFHFIRYFYDFM
;
A
#
# COMPACT_ATOMS: atom_id res chain seq x y z
N MET A 1 15.10 -17.84 -8.52
CA MET A 1 15.15 -18.13 -7.07
C MET A 1 16.42 -17.61 -6.40
N ASN A 2 17.62 -17.84 -6.97
CA ASN A 2 18.87 -17.30 -6.37
C ASN A 2 18.90 -15.75 -6.32
N SER A 3 18.54 -15.07 -7.41
CA SER A 3 18.52 -13.59 -7.44
C SER A 3 17.52 -12.99 -6.45
N THR A 4 16.31 -13.56 -6.33
CA THR A 4 15.29 -13.11 -5.37
C THR A 4 15.76 -13.28 -3.92
N ILE A 5 16.38 -14.41 -3.58
CA ILE A 5 16.92 -14.66 -2.23
C ILE A 5 18.06 -13.66 -1.92
N ILE A 6 18.97 -13.45 -2.87
CA ILE A 6 20.07 -12.47 -2.71
C ILE A 6 19.49 -11.07 -2.49
N THR A 7 18.49 -10.65 -3.27
CA THR A 7 17.86 -9.35 -3.07
C THR A 7 17.18 -9.23 -1.70
N LEU A 8 16.51 -10.27 -1.21
CA LEU A 8 15.92 -10.27 0.14
C LEU A 8 16.99 -10.16 1.24
N ILE A 9 18.13 -10.83 1.08
CA ILE A 9 19.26 -10.72 2.01
C ILE A 9 19.81 -9.29 1.99
N LEU A 10 20.02 -8.69 0.81
CA LEU A 10 20.48 -7.31 0.69
C LEU A 10 19.51 -6.31 1.34
N ILE A 11 18.20 -6.50 1.15
CA ILE A 11 17.16 -5.68 1.79
C ILE A 11 17.21 -5.85 3.31
N CYS A 12 17.34 -7.08 3.80
CA CYS A 12 17.45 -7.36 5.23
C CYS A 12 18.67 -6.67 5.85
N LEU A 13 19.82 -6.72 5.18
CA LEU A 13 21.04 -6.03 5.60
C LEU A 13 20.85 -4.51 5.59
N PHE A 14 20.23 -3.96 4.55
CA PHE A 14 19.96 -2.52 4.45
C PHE A 14 19.01 -2.03 5.55
N LEU A 15 17.89 -2.74 5.78
CA LEU A 15 16.94 -2.43 6.85
C LEU A 15 17.60 -2.57 8.24
N SER A 16 18.47 -3.57 8.41
CA SER A 16 19.23 -3.76 9.65
C SER A 16 20.22 -2.63 9.89
N MET A 17 20.93 -2.19 8.84
CA MET A 17 21.84 -1.03 8.89
C MET A 17 21.09 0.23 9.30
N ILE A 18 19.93 0.49 8.71
CA ILE A 18 19.09 1.65 9.04
C ILE A 18 18.55 1.58 10.47
N HIS A 19 18.12 0.40 10.91
CA HIS A 19 17.67 0.21 12.28
C HIS A 19 18.83 0.44 13.27
N PHE A 20 20.05 0.01 12.92
CA PHE A 20 21.25 0.21 13.73
C PHE A 20 21.67 1.68 13.79
N THR A 21 21.73 2.39 12.65
CA THR A 21 22.05 3.82 12.61
C THR A 21 21.02 4.65 13.37
N TYR A 22 19.73 4.33 13.24
CA TYR A 22 18.67 4.95 14.03
C TYR A 22 18.88 4.73 15.53
N ARG A 23 19.17 3.48 15.95
CA ARG A 23 19.41 3.15 17.36
C ARG A 23 20.64 3.85 17.91
N TRP A 24 21.69 3.98 17.11
CA TRP A 24 22.91 4.71 17.45
C TRP A 24 22.66 6.22 17.59
N MET A 25 21.95 6.84 16.64
CA MET A 25 21.56 8.25 16.73
C MET A 25 20.69 8.53 17.96
N LYS A 26 19.72 7.66 18.25
CA LYS A 26 18.83 7.77 19.41
C LYS A 26 19.59 7.69 20.74
N ARG A 27 20.64 6.86 20.81
CA ARG A 27 21.51 6.76 21.98
C ARG A 27 22.29 8.05 22.24
N ASN A 28 22.62 8.79 21.18
CA ASN A 28 23.42 10.02 21.27
C ASN A 28 22.59 11.31 21.38
N ARG A 29 21.29 11.30 21.04
CA ARG A 29 20.37 12.45 21.15
C ARG A 29 18.95 12.02 21.54
N PRO A 30 18.64 11.86 22.84
CA PRO A 30 17.36 11.31 23.31
C PRO A 30 16.14 12.25 23.19
N ASP A 31 16.33 13.55 22.95
CA ASP A 31 15.30 14.59 23.17
C ASP A 31 14.50 15.03 21.92
N GLN A 32 14.66 14.36 20.78
CA GLN A 32 13.81 14.64 19.61
C GLN A 32 12.64 13.65 19.55
N GLY A 33 11.43 14.14 19.30
CA GLY A 33 10.18 13.36 19.23
C GLY A 33 10.19 12.26 18.16
N ASP A 34 10.87 11.15 18.45
CA ASP A 34 11.26 10.12 17.50
C ASP A 34 10.29 8.93 17.41
N GLY A 35 9.16 9.00 18.12
CA GLY A 35 8.14 7.95 18.12
C GLY A 35 7.59 7.66 16.72
N MET A 36 7.59 8.65 15.83
CA MET A 36 7.12 8.51 14.45
C MET A 36 8.12 7.77 13.55
N THR A 37 9.42 8.03 13.69
CA THR A 37 10.46 7.31 12.95
C THR A 37 10.55 5.85 13.40
N GLN A 38 10.43 5.58 14.70
CA GLN A 38 10.39 4.20 15.22
C GLN A 38 9.15 3.41 14.79
N ALA A 39 8.01 4.08 14.60
CA ALA A 39 6.81 3.46 14.07
C ALA A 39 7.00 3.06 12.60
N ARG A 40 7.62 3.93 11.79
CA ARG A 40 7.91 3.67 10.37
C ARG A 40 8.93 2.55 10.18
N ILE A 41 9.99 2.50 10.98
CA ILE A 41 10.96 1.39 10.90
C ILE A 41 10.28 0.04 11.22
N ARG A 42 9.37 0.00 12.19
CA ARG A 42 8.58 -1.21 12.47
C ARG A 42 7.63 -1.57 11.32
N ALA A 43 6.99 -0.58 10.71
CA ALA A 43 6.18 -0.77 9.51
C ALA A 43 7.00 -1.37 8.36
N TRP A 44 8.24 -0.91 8.15
CA TRP A 44 9.12 -1.44 7.11
C TRP A 44 9.54 -2.89 7.38
N TRP A 45 9.86 -3.24 8.62
CA TRP A 45 10.10 -4.64 9.00
C TRP A 45 8.86 -5.53 8.82
N GLY A 46 7.67 -5.02 9.15
CA GLY A 46 6.41 -5.71 8.89
C GLY A 46 6.15 -5.94 7.40
N MET A 47 6.40 -4.92 6.57
CA MET A 47 6.27 -5.06 5.12
C MET A 47 7.30 -6.02 4.54
N PHE A 48 8.56 -5.94 4.97
CA PHE A 48 9.60 -6.88 4.58
C PHE A 48 9.21 -8.32 4.92
N PHE A 49 8.65 -8.57 6.10
CA PHE A 49 8.19 -9.90 6.48
C PHE A 49 7.08 -10.41 5.56
N ILE A 50 6.05 -9.60 5.29
CA ILE A 50 4.93 -9.98 4.40
C ILE A 50 5.45 -10.25 2.98
N VAL A 51 6.34 -9.41 2.46
CA VAL A 51 6.91 -9.55 1.11
C VAL A 51 7.84 -10.75 1.02
N SER A 52 8.61 -11.03 2.07
CA SER A 52 9.46 -12.23 2.13
C SER A 52 8.61 -13.49 2.09
N MET A 53 7.51 -13.53 2.85
CA MET A 53 6.56 -14.65 2.78
C MET A 53 5.85 -14.75 1.43
N ALA A 54 5.53 -13.61 0.80
CA ALA A 54 4.92 -13.61 -0.51
C ALA A 54 5.88 -14.08 -1.61
N THR A 55 7.18 -13.77 -1.51
CA THR A 55 8.14 -14.02 -2.61
C THR A 55 8.92 -15.33 -2.48
N LEU A 56 9.03 -15.90 -1.26
CA LEU A 56 9.77 -17.14 -1.02
C LEU A 56 8.92 -18.42 -1.11
N PHE A 57 7.59 -18.30 -1.02
CA PHE A 57 6.67 -19.44 -0.97
C PHE A 57 5.85 -19.58 -2.27
N ASN A 58 5.01 -20.63 -2.32
CA ASN A 58 4.08 -20.88 -3.42
C ASN A 58 3.10 -19.71 -3.63
N LYS A 59 2.66 -19.47 -4.88
CA LYS A 59 1.67 -18.44 -5.27
C LYS A 59 0.43 -18.40 -4.37
N VAL A 60 0.00 -19.55 -3.85
CA VAL A 60 -1.13 -19.64 -2.90
C VAL A 60 -0.83 -18.97 -1.56
N VAL A 61 0.38 -19.11 -1.02
CA VAL A 61 0.77 -18.49 0.26
C VAL A 61 0.84 -16.97 0.11
N ALA A 62 1.35 -16.48 -1.02
CA ALA A 62 1.36 -15.05 -1.33
C ALA A 62 -0.06 -14.49 -1.44
N LEU A 63 -0.95 -15.19 -2.14
CA LEU A 63 -2.36 -14.85 -2.27
C LEU A 63 -3.03 -14.72 -0.89
N LEU A 64 -2.87 -15.73 -0.03
CA LEU A 64 -3.43 -15.72 1.33
C LEU A 64 -2.82 -14.61 2.20
N SER A 65 -1.51 -14.35 2.08
CA SER A 65 -0.83 -13.30 2.85
C SER A 65 -1.36 -11.91 2.48
N ILE A 66 -1.56 -11.65 1.19
CA ILE A 66 -2.09 -10.38 0.69
C ILE A 66 -3.59 -10.26 1.02
N MET A 67 -4.34 -11.37 1.02
CA MET A 67 -5.74 -11.40 1.47
C MET A 67 -5.86 -11.01 2.95
N VAL A 68 -5.01 -11.57 3.80
CA VAL A 68 -4.95 -11.24 5.24
C VAL A 68 -4.56 -9.77 5.44
N LEU A 69 -3.60 -9.27 4.68
CA LEU A 69 -3.21 -7.86 4.70
C LEU A 69 -4.37 -6.93 4.31
N ALA A 70 -5.08 -7.25 3.22
CA ALA A 70 -6.26 -6.50 2.76
C ALA A 70 -7.37 -6.51 3.82
N PHE A 71 -7.60 -7.65 4.48
CA PHE A 71 -8.54 -7.75 5.59
C PHE A 71 -8.17 -6.83 6.76
N PHE A 72 -6.91 -6.87 7.22
CA PHE A 72 -6.48 -6.01 8.33
C PHE A 72 -6.49 -4.52 7.95
N ALA A 73 -6.10 -4.18 6.73
CA ALA A 73 -6.16 -2.81 6.21
C ALA A 73 -7.61 -2.30 6.15
N LEU A 74 -8.54 -3.09 5.63
CA LEU A 74 -9.96 -2.73 5.59
C LEU A 74 -10.56 -2.63 7.01
N LYS A 75 -10.18 -3.55 7.91
CA LYS A 75 -10.62 -3.52 9.30
C LYS A 75 -10.18 -2.27 10.02
N GLU A 76 -8.92 -1.89 9.86
CA GLU A 76 -8.39 -0.65 10.39
C GLU A 76 -9.11 0.56 9.77
N TYR A 77 -9.43 0.52 8.47
CA TYR A 77 -10.14 1.59 7.78
C TYR A 77 -11.53 1.81 8.36
N PHE A 78 -12.32 0.73 8.48
CA PHE A 78 -13.64 0.80 9.10
C PHE A 78 -13.60 1.20 10.56
N SER A 79 -12.52 0.88 11.28
CA SER A 79 -12.35 1.32 12.66
C SER A 79 -12.28 2.84 12.78
N MET A 80 -11.79 3.56 11.75
CA MET A 80 -11.72 5.03 11.75
C MET A 80 -13.07 5.70 11.48
N ILE A 81 -13.95 5.05 10.72
CA ILE A 81 -15.25 5.60 10.37
C ILE A 81 -16.17 5.59 11.60
N LYS A 82 -16.87 6.71 11.85
CA LYS A 82 -17.94 6.79 12.85
C LYS A 82 -19.14 5.94 12.38
N SER A 83 -19.13 4.66 12.74
CA SER A 83 -20.12 3.69 12.30
C SER A 83 -21.41 3.73 13.12
N ARG A 84 -22.55 3.50 12.45
CA ARG A 84 -23.86 3.35 13.10
C ARG A 84 -24.24 1.88 13.15
N LYS A 85 -25.16 1.52 14.05
CA LYS A 85 -25.68 0.14 14.15
C LYS A 85 -26.22 -0.38 12.81
N HIS A 86 -26.84 0.47 12.01
CA HIS A 86 -27.37 0.12 10.68
C HIS A 86 -26.30 -0.14 9.62
N ASP A 87 -25.05 0.32 9.82
CA ASP A 87 -23.94 0.12 8.87
C ASP A 87 -23.29 -1.27 9.02
N ARG A 88 -23.65 -2.04 10.06
CA ARG A 88 -23.05 -3.36 10.32
C ARG A 88 -23.22 -4.35 9.17
N ARG A 89 -24.40 -4.39 8.55
CA ARG A 89 -24.68 -5.28 7.40
C ARG A 89 -23.85 -4.89 6.18
N LEU A 90 -23.70 -3.59 5.95
CA LEU A 90 -22.87 -3.04 4.88
C LEU A 90 -21.41 -3.47 5.03
N TYR A 91 -20.84 -3.36 6.23
CA TYR A 91 -19.46 -3.80 6.49
C TYR A 91 -19.30 -5.32 6.39
N LEU A 92 -20.30 -6.11 6.81
CA LEU A 92 -20.27 -7.56 6.63
C LEU A 92 -20.15 -7.92 5.14
N TRP A 93 -20.96 -7.30 4.28
CA TRP A 93 -20.90 -7.51 2.83
C TRP A 93 -19.56 -7.08 2.24
N ALA A 94 -19.00 -5.98 2.72
CA ALA A 94 -17.66 -5.55 2.34
C ALA A 94 -16.59 -6.60 2.72
N TYR A 95 -16.64 -7.17 3.92
CA TYR A 95 -15.70 -8.24 4.30
C TYR A 95 -15.90 -9.52 3.49
N LEU A 96 -17.15 -9.90 3.18
CA LEU A 96 -17.44 -11.07 2.33
C LEU A 96 -16.95 -10.88 0.90
N SER A 97 -16.81 -9.65 0.41
CA SER A 97 -16.24 -9.39 -0.91
C SER A 97 -14.74 -9.72 -1.00
N ILE A 98 -14.01 -9.75 0.13
CA ILE A 98 -12.57 -10.06 0.15
C ILE A 98 -12.30 -11.47 -0.38
N PRO A 99 -12.79 -12.57 0.23
CA PRO A 99 -12.49 -13.91 -0.27
C PRO A 99 -12.96 -14.10 -1.71
N VAL A 100 -14.06 -13.46 -2.12
CA VAL A 100 -14.55 -13.51 -3.51
C VAL A 100 -13.58 -12.82 -4.47
N GLN A 101 -13.06 -11.64 -4.11
CA GLN A 101 -12.04 -10.95 -4.93
C GLN A 101 -10.80 -11.81 -5.13
N PHE A 102 -10.31 -12.44 -4.06
CA PHE A 102 -9.12 -13.29 -4.11
C PHE A 102 -9.39 -14.66 -4.78
N TYR A 103 -10.63 -15.15 -4.74
CA TYR A 103 -11.04 -16.33 -5.49
C TYR A 103 -10.92 -16.11 -7.01
N TRP A 104 -11.30 -14.94 -7.52
CA TRP A 104 -11.11 -14.61 -8.94
C TRP A 104 -9.66 -14.65 -9.38
N ILE A 105 -8.74 -14.26 -8.49
CA ILE A 105 -7.29 -14.37 -8.72
C ILE A 105 -6.87 -15.83 -8.75
N PHE A 106 -7.36 -16.64 -7.81
CA PHE A 106 -6.99 -18.04 -7.68
C PHE A 106 -7.34 -18.87 -8.93
N ILE A 107 -8.49 -18.59 -9.54
CA ILE A 107 -8.91 -19.23 -10.80
C ILE A 107 -8.43 -18.48 -12.05
N GLU A 108 -7.57 -17.47 -11.88
CA GLU A 108 -6.94 -16.71 -12.97
C GLU A 108 -7.95 -15.96 -13.88
N TRP A 109 -9.14 -15.66 -13.34
CA TRP A 109 -10.20 -14.97 -14.08
C TRP A 109 -10.04 -13.45 -14.03
N TYR A 110 -9.12 -12.94 -14.87
CA TYR A 110 -8.78 -11.53 -14.98
C TYR A 110 -9.97 -10.58 -15.14
N GLY A 111 -10.89 -10.88 -16.06
CA GLY A 111 -12.03 -10.00 -16.35
C GLY A 111 -12.92 -9.78 -15.13
N MET A 112 -13.21 -10.86 -14.38
CA MET A 112 -13.96 -10.74 -13.14
C MET A 112 -13.16 -10.06 -12.03
N PHE A 113 -11.86 -10.33 -11.92
CA PHE A 113 -10.99 -9.67 -10.95
C PHE A 113 -11.02 -8.14 -11.06
N ILE A 114 -10.99 -7.58 -12.28
CA ILE A 114 -11.01 -6.12 -12.50
C ILE A 114 -12.41 -5.54 -12.32
N VAL A 115 -13.46 -6.26 -12.70
CA VAL A 115 -14.84 -5.73 -12.72
C VAL A 115 -15.56 -5.93 -11.38
N PHE A 116 -15.18 -6.93 -10.57
CA PHE A 116 -15.91 -7.33 -9.37
C PHE A 116 -16.12 -6.19 -8.38
N ILE A 117 -15.06 -5.58 -7.85
CA ILE A 117 -15.22 -4.49 -6.86
C ILE A 117 -15.74 -3.18 -7.51
N PRO A 118 -15.17 -2.70 -8.64
CA PRO A 118 -15.56 -1.42 -9.22
C PRO A 118 -17.00 -1.39 -9.76
N VAL A 119 -17.53 -2.52 -10.25
CA VAL A 119 -18.85 -2.59 -10.88
C VAL A 119 -19.83 -3.37 -10.02
N TYR A 120 -19.58 -4.67 -9.78
CA TYR A 120 -20.57 -5.51 -9.11
C TYR A 120 -20.75 -5.12 -7.64
N VAL A 121 -19.66 -5.00 -6.88
CA VAL A 121 -19.76 -4.57 -5.48
C VAL A 121 -20.31 -3.15 -5.40
N PHE A 122 -19.90 -2.23 -6.27
CA PHE A 122 -20.49 -0.88 -6.32
C PHE A 122 -22.03 -0.89 -6.43
N LEU A 123 -22.58 -1.77 -7.28
CA LEU A 123 -24.03 -1.88 -7.51
C LEU A 123 -24.76 -2.61 -6.37
N PHE A 124 -24.18 -3.68 -5.81
CA PHE A 124 -24.84 -4.53 -4.82
C PHE A 124 -24.60 -4.10 -3.36
N LEU A 125 -23.48 -3.44 -3.06
CA LEU A 125 -23.11 -2.97 -1.72
C LEU A 125 -24.16 -2.06 -1.05
N PRO A 126 -24.94 -1.21 -1.75
CA PRO A 126 -25.96 -0.38 -1.10
C PRO A 126 -27.21 -1.16 -0.64
N LEU A 127 -27.50 -2.32 -1.24
CA LEU A 127 -28.75 -3.08 -1.01
C LEU A 127 -28.99 -3.50 0.45
N PRO A 128 -27.99 -3.99 1.23
CA PRO A 128 -28.20 -4.39 2.62
C PRO A 128 -28.69 -3.26 3.52
N ARG A 129 -28.42 -2.01 3.10
CA ARG A 129 -28.80 -0.80 3.82
C ARG A 129 -30.23 -0.36 3.52
N LEU A 130 -30.82 -0.83 2.41
CA LEU A 130 -32.22 -0.62 2.06
C LEU A 130 -33.18 -1.45 2.93
N ILE A 131 -32.70 -2.58 3.47
CA ILE A 131 -33.52 -3.57 4.20
C ILE A 131 -34.10 -3.03 5.52
N ASN A 132 -33.66 -1.87 6.02
CA ASN A 132 -34.14 -1.29 7.30
C ASN A 132 -34.58 0.18 7.23
N LYS A 133 -35.08 0.67 6.08
CA LYS A 133 -35.76 1.98 5.87
C LYS A 133 -35.06 3.27 6.38
N GLY A 134 -33.78 3.20 6.77
CA GLY A 134 -33.03 4.36 7.25
C GLY A 134 -32.31 5.09 6.12
N THR A 135 -32.81 6.27 5.73
CA THR A 135 -32.16 7.14 4.73
C THR A 135 -30.99 7.94 5.31
N ASN A 136 -30.98 8.14 6.64
CA ASN A 136 -30.00 8.98 7.32
C ASN A 136 -28.56 8.46 7.17
N GLY A 137 -27.71 9.27 6.54
CA GLY A 137 -26.32 8.91 6.26
C GLY A 137 -26.16 7.89 5.13
N PHE A 138 -27.24 7.63 4.37
CA PHE A 138 -27.30 7.16 2.99
C PHE A 138 -25.95 7.02 2.26
N LEU A 139 -25.71 8.07 1.49
CA LEU A 139 -24.57 8.19 0.61
C LEU A 139 -23.26 8.09 1.37
N ARG A 140 -23.13 8.73 2.54
CA ARG A 140 -21.89 8.76 3.33
C ARG A 140 -21.35 7.36 3.66
N SER A 141 -22.21 6.47 4.16
CA SER A 141 -21.78 5.13 4.58
C SER A 141 -21.40 4.25 3.39
N VAL A 142 -22.23 4.27 2.34
CA VAL A 142 -22.01 3.50 1.11
C VAL A 142 -20.74 3.98 0.40
N SER A 143 -20.60 5.29 0.20
CA SER A 143 -19.43 5.87 -0.48
C SER A 143 -18.14 5.64 0.31
N SER A 144 -18.15 5.81 1.63
CA SER A 144 -16.96 5.52 2.44
C SER A 144 -16.61 4.04 2.40
N THR A 145 -17.59 3.15 2.43
CA THR A 145 -17.34 1.70 2.38
C THR A 145 -16.74 1.30 1.03
N GLN A 146 -17.32 1.79 -0.06
CA GLN A 146 -16.81 1.54 -1.41
C GLN A 146 -15.39 2.10 -1.58
N TRP A 147 -15.12 3.29 -1.07
CA TRP A 147 -13.78 3.88 -1.13
C TRP A 147 -12.75 3.02 -0.39
N GLY A 148 -13.12 2.52 0.79
CA GLY A 148 -12.31 1.56 1.55
C GLY A 148 -12.03 0.28 0.77
N LEU A 149 -13.05 -0.29 0.13
CA LEU A 149 -12.89 -1.50 -0.71
C LEU A 149 -11.99 -1.25 -1.92
N MET A 150 -12.15 -0.12 -2.60
CA MET A 150 -11.33 0.24 -3.75
C MET A 150 -9.84 0.35 -3.40
N LEU A 151 -9.51 0.97 -2.27
CA LEU A 151 -8.11 1.15 -1.89
C LEU A 151 -7.52 -0.08 -1.17
N MET A 152 -8.20 -0.57 -0.14
CA MET A 152 -7.65 -1.58 0.77
C MET A 152 -7.78 -3.01 0.24
N VAL A 153 -8.76 -3.27 -0.64
CA VAL A 153 -9.00 -4.62 -1.18
C VAL A 153 -8.61 -4.66 -2.64
N PHE A 154 -9.29 -3.89 -3.49
CA PHE A 154 -9.03 -3.87 -4.93
C PHE A 154 -7.58 -3.46 -5.21
N GLY A 155 -7.13 -2.30 -4.72
CA GLY A 155 -5.75 -1.83 -4.89
C GLY A 155 -4.70 -2.87 -4.47
N LEU A 156 -4.76 -3.36 -3.23
CA LEU A 156 -3.79 -4.35 -2.73
C LEU A 156 -3.88 -5.71 -3.42
N SER A 157 -5.06 -6.15 -3.87
CA SER A 157 -5.23 -7.45 -4.52
C SER A 157 -4.44 -7.57 -5.85
N HIS A 158 -4.09 -6.45 -6.50
CA HIS A 158 -3.21 -6.45 -7.68
C HIS A 158 -1.81 -7.01 -7.38
N LEU A 159 -1.31 -6.86 -6.16
CA LEU A 159 -0.05 -7.47 -5.74
C LEU A 159 -0.11 -9.00 -5.82
N ALA A 160 -1.25 -9.60 -5.48
CA ALA A 160 -1.41 -11.05 -5.51
C ALA A 160 -1.51 -11.56 -6.95
N PHE A 161 -2.14 -10.79 -7.84
CA PHE A 161 -2.38 -11.20 -9.22
C PHE A 161 -1.08 -11.40 -10.02
N PHE A 162 -0.03 -10.61 -9.77
CA PHE A 162 1.25 -10.73 -10.51
C PHE A 162 1.84 -12.15 -10.53
N GLN A 163 1.74 -12.88 -9.41
CA GLN A 163 2.27 -14.24 -9.31
C GLN A 163 1.44 -15.29 -10.05
N PHE A 164 0.16 -15.01 -10.27
CA PHE A 164 -0.73 -15.87 -11.05
C PHE A 164 -0.60 -15.56 -12.54
N ALA A 165 -0.53 -14.27 -12.90
CA ALA A 165 -0.29 -13.83 -14.27
C ALA A 165 1.04 -14.37 -14.81
N THR A 166 2.11 -14.29 -14.01
CA THR A 166 3.45 -14.67 -14.45
C THR A 166 4.19 -15.49 -13.39
N PRO A 167 4.08 -16.82 -13.39
CA PRO A 167 4.77 -17.64 -12.41
C PRO A 167 6.30 -17.46 -12.41
N ALA A 168 6.90 -17.15 -13.57
CA ALA A 168 8.34 -16.99 -13.71
C ALA A 168 8.88 -15.68 -13.09
N TYR A 169 8.16 -14.56 -13.26
CA TYR A 169 8.63 -13.22 -12.90
C TYR A 169 7.78 -12.52 -11.84
N GLY A 170 6.58 -13.01 -11.54
CA GLY A 170 5.60 -12.34 -10.70
C GLY A 170 6.12 -12.06 -9.29
N ALA A 171 6.88 -12.98 -8.69
CA ALA A 171 7.52 -12.73 -7.40
C ALA A 171 8.56 -11.60 -7.47
N GLY A 172 9.35 -11.54 -8.56
CA GLY A 172 10.32 -10.48 -8.80
C GLY A 172 9.67 -9.12 -9.04
N ILE A 173 8.56 -9.08 -9.79
CA ILE A 173 7.78 -7.86 -10.05
C ILE A 173 7.14 -7.32 -8.76
N VAL A 174 6.56 -8.19 -7.93
CA VAL A 174 6.02 -7.78 -6.61
C VAL A 174 7.13 -7.23 -5.73
N LEU A 175 8.27 -7.91 -5.68
CA LEU A 175 9.42 -7.48 -4.89
C LEU A 175 9.94 -6.11 -5.36
N TYR A 176 10.08 -5.95 -6.67
CA TYR A 176 10.48 -4.70 -7.32
C TYR A 176 9.57 -3.53 -6.94
N LEU A 177 8.25 -3.71 -7.09
CA LEU A 177 7.26 -2.70 -6.74
C LEU A 177 7.34 -2.29 -5.26
N VAL A 178 7.43 -3.28 -4.37
CA VAL A 178 7.42 -3.01 -2.92
C VAL A 178 8.73 -2.35 -2.47
N ILE A 179 9.88 -2.77 -2.99
CA ILE A 179 11.17 -2.12 -2.71
C ILE A 179 11.12 -0.66 -3.14
N LEU A 180 10.70 -0.37 -4.37
CA LEU A 180 10.70 1.00 -4.88
C LEU A 180 9.70 1.87 -4.12
N THR A 181 8.52 1.35 -3.81
CA THR A 181 7.52 2.08 -3.02
C THR A 181 8.04 2.41 -1.62
N THR A 182 8.62 1.43 -0.92
CA THR A 182 9.15 1.63 0.44
C THR A 182 10.36 2.55 0.47
N LEU A 183 11.30 2.37 -0.46
CA LEU A 183 12.47 3.22 -0.61
C LEU A 183 12.05 4.67 -0.92
N GLY A 184 11.05 4.86 -1.79
CA GLY A 184 10.47 6.17 -2.07
C GLY A 184 9.92 6.84 -0.81
N ASP A 185 9.11 6.13 -0.01
CA ASP A 185 8.56 6.66 1.25
C ASP A 185 9.66 6.99 2.28
N MET A 186 10.74 6.19 2.30
CA MET A 186 11.89 6.41 3.17
C MET A 186 12.64 7.68 2.80
N ILE A 187 13.03 7.81 1.53
CA ILE A 187 13.77 8.97 1.02
C ILE A 187 12.91 10.22 1.17
N HIS A 188 11.61 10.13 0.86
CA HIS A 188 10.67 11.22 1.04
C HIS A 188 10.66 11.73 2.48
N HIS A 189 10.53 10.80 3.44
CA HIS A 189 10.48 11.15 4.86
C HIS A 189 11.78 11.78 5.36
N VAL A 190 12.93 11.18 5.02
CA VAL A 190 14.24 11.67 5.46
C VAL A 190 14.50 13.06 4.87
N THR A 191 14.34 13.23 3.56
CA THR A 191 14.57 14.51 2.90
C THR A 191 13.59 15.57 3.38
N SER A 192 12.31 15.24 3.56
CA SER A 192 11.32 16.17 4.11
C SER A 192 11.64 16.60 5.55
N ARG A 193 12.26 15.73 6.36
CA ARG A 193 12.65 16.06 7.74
C ARG A 193 13.87 16.98 7.81
N TYR A 194 14.90 16.75 6.99
CA TYR A 194 16.16 17.49 7.07
C TYR A 194 16.22 18.71 6.15
N PHE A 195 15.64 18.62 4.96
CA PHE A 195 15.74 19.64 3.91
C PHE A 195 14.38 20.24 3.52
N GLY A 196 13.27 19.68 4.04
CA GLY A 196 11.92 20.10 3.68
C GLY A 196 11.57 21.49 4.19
N LYS A 197 11.31 22.43 3.27
CA LYS A 197 10.88 23.80 3.59
C LYS A 197 9.44 24.03 3.14
N ARG A 198 9.10 23.61 1.92
CA ARG A 198 7.78 23.82 1.31
C ARG A 198 6.84 22.63 1.55
N LYS A 199 6.07 22.72 2.64
CA LYS A 199 5.04 21.72 2.99
C LYS A 199 3.88 21.75 2.00
N ILE A 200 3.37 20.57 1.64
CA ILE A 200 2.31 20.40 0.64
C ILE A 200 0.93 20.46 1.31
N VAL A 201 0.69 19.58 2.29
CA VAL A 201 -0.57 19.53 3.05
C VAL A 201 -0.28 19.49 4.55
N PRO A 202 0.14 20.63 5.15
CA PRO A 202 0.59 20.68 6.54
C PRO A 202 -0.50 20.31 7.56
N THR A 203 -1.77 20.49 7.21
CA THR A 203 -2.93 20.14 8.04
C THR A 203 -3.13 18.64 8.21
N ALA A 204 -2.73 17.85 7.21
CA ALA A 204 -2.84 16.39 7.22
C ALA A 204 -1.53 15.73 7.64
N ASN A 205 -0.41 16.11 7.02
CA ASN A 205 0.90 15.56 7.32
C ASN A 205 1.99 16.63 7.15
N PRO A 206 2.62 17.11 8.24
CA PRO A 206 3.63 18.16 8.19
C PRO A 206 4.96 17.69 7.57
N TYR A 207 5.14 16.38 7.40
CA TYR A 207 6.34 15.77 6.82
C TYR A 207 6.20 15.53 5.31
N LEU A 208 5.12 16.01 4.66
CA LEU A 208 5.03 15.98 3.20
C LEU A 208 5.53 17.30 2.61
N THR A 209 6.71 17.29 1.99
CA THR A 209 7.27 18.49 1.33
C THR A 209 7.59 18.25 -0.14
N TRP A 210 7.65 19.35 -0.91
CA TRP A 210 8.02 19.32 -2.33
C TRP A 210 9.47 18.89 -2.54
N GLU A 211 10.39 19.30 -1.65
CA GLU A 211 11.80 18.90 -1.73
C GLU A 211 11.96 17.40 -1.49
N GLY A 212 11.21 16.85 -0.52
CA GLY A 212 11.14 15.41 -0.31
C GLY A 212 10.62 14.68 -1.53
N PHE A 213 9.58 15.21 -2.19
CA PHE A 213 8.99 14.60 -3.38
C PHE A 213 9.99 14.53 -4.53
N VAL A 214 10.63 15.64 -4.88
CA VAL A 214 11.60 15.70 -5.98
C VAL A 214 12.77 14.75 -5.72
N CYS A 215 13.30 14.73 -4.48
CA CYS A 215 14.39 13.82 -4.12
C CYS A 215 13.96 12.35 -4.19
N ALA A 216 12.81 12.00 -3.64
CA ALA A 216 12.27 10.64 -3.71
C ALA A 216 12.02 10.21 -5.15
N PHE A 217 11.50 11.09 -6.00
CA PHE A 217 11.26 10.85 -7.41
C PHE A 217 12.53 10.51 -8.17
N LEU A 218 13.57 11.34 -8.05
CA LEU A 218 14.84 11.12 -8.72
C LEU A 218 15.53 9.84 -8.23
N MET A 219 15.58 9.64 -6.91
CA MET A 219 16.25 8.48 -6.34
C MET A 219 15.53 7.17 -6.61
N THR A 220 14.20 7.15 -6.50
CA THR A 220 13.40 5.94 -6.81
C THR A 220 13.53 5.58 -8.28
N THR A 221 13.53 6.58 -9.18
CA THR A 221 13.76 6.36 -10.62
C THR A 221 15.16 5.83 -10.90
N ALA A 222 16.19 6.39 -10.28
CA ALA A 222 17.56 5.90 -10.43
C ALA A 222 17.71 4.46 -9.93
N VAL A 223 17.22 4.15 -8.73
CA VAL A 223 17.25 2.80 -8.17
C VAL A 223 16.46 1.83 -9.04
N SER A 224 15.29 2.24 -9.55
CA SER A 224 14.48 1.47 -10.49
C SER A 224 15.26 1.04 -11.72
N TYR A 225 16.01 1.97 -12.34
CA TYR A 225 16.88 1.69 -13.47
C TYR A 225 18.05 0.77 -13.11
N MET A 226 18.54 0.79 -11.86
CA MET A 226 19.63 -0.10 -11.44
C MET A 226 19.13 -1.52 -11.15
N ILE A 227 17.92 -1.69 -10.61
CA ILE A 227 17.44 -3.00 -10.12
C ILE A 227 16.54 -3.75 -11.11
N TYR A 228 15.98 -3.07 -12.13
CA TYR A 228 15.05 -3.71 -13.08
C TYR A 228 15.63 -4.99 -13.74
N PRO A 229 16.91 -5.09 -14.16
CA PRO A 229 17.41 -6.26 -14.88
C PRO A 229 17.43 -7.52 -14.02
N TYR A 230 17.46 -7.37 -12.70
CA TYR A 230 17.60 -8.48 -11.76
C TYR A 230 16.26 -9.04 -11.29
N LEU A 231 15.21 -8.21 -11.33
CA LEU A 231 13.91 -8.53 -10.73
C LEU A 231 12.77 -8.62 -11.74
N THR A 232 12.92 -8.01 -12.91
CA THR A 232 11.84 -7.88 -13.89
C THR A 232 12.35 -8.15 -15.29
N PRO A 233 11.51 -8.63 -16.21
CA PRO A 233 11.89 -8.81 -17.62
C PRO A 233 11.65 -7.52 -18.43
N LEU A 234 11.71 -6.34 -17.79
CA LEU A 234 11.47 -5.06 -18.44
C LEU A 234 12.69 -4.62 -19.26
N ASP A 235 12.43 -3.89 -20.35
CA ASP A 235 13.47 -3.18 -21.10
C ASP A 235 14.01 -1.97 -20.31
N PRO A 236 15.21 -1.46 -20.65
CA PRO A 236 15.83 -0.33 -19.95
C PRO A 236 14.93 0.92 -19.85
N ALA A 237 14.23 1.26 -20.93
CA ALA A 237 13.31 2.40 -20.96
C ALA A 237 12.12 2.19 -20.00
N PHE A 238 11.55 0.98 -20.01
CA PHE A 238 10.43 0.63 -19.13
C PHE A 238 10.84 0.53 -17.67
N GLY A 239 12.07 0.10 -17.37
CA GLY A 239 12.65 0.13 -16.03
C GLY A 239 12.88 1.55 -15.49
N LEU A 240 13.01 2.55 -16.35
CA LEU A 240 13.07 3.96 -15.97
C LEU A 240 11.66 4.53 -15.77
N TYR A 241 10.74 4.30 -16.71
CA TYR A 241 9.35 4.77 -16.62
C TYR A 241 8.59 4.17 -15.44
N SER A 242 8.82 2.89 -15.13
CA SER A 242 8.25 2.24 -13.95
C SER A 242 8.64 2.97 -12.66
N GLY A 243 9.91 3.37 -12.50
CA GLY A 243 10.40 4.08 -11.33
C GLY A 243 9.74 5.45 -11.15
N MET A 244 9.59 6.19 -12.25
CA MET A 244 8.86 7.47 -12.25
C MET A 244 7.40 7.27 -11.83
N LEU A 245 6.73 6.28 -12.43
CA LEU A 245 5.32 6.00 -12.19
C LEU A 245 5.06 5.49 -10.76
N ILE A 246 5.92 4.61 -10.24
CA ILE A 246 5.85 4.11 -8.86
C ILE A 246 6.08 5.27 -7.88
N SER A 247 7.06 6.13 -8.12
CA SER A 247 7.28 7.28 -7.24
C SER A 247 6.11 8.27 -7.25
N LEU A 248 5.52 8.53 -8.42
CA LEU A 248 4.40 9.46 -8.55
C LEU A 248 3.14 8.91 -7.87
N SER A 249 2.80 7.66 -8.17
CA SER A 249 1.63 6.98 -7.59
C SER A 249 1.78 6.78 -6.08
N GLY A 250 2.97 6.44 -5.59
CA GLY A 250 3.25 6.32 -4.15
C GLY A 250 3.11 7.65 -3.41
N PHE A 251 3.61 8.73 -4.01
CA PHE A 251 3.42 10.08 -3.47
C PHE A 251 1.94 10.47 -3.37
N PHE A 252 1.16 10.28 -4.44
CA PHE A 252 -0.27 10.59 -4.41
C PHE A 252 -1.06 9.68 -3.47
N GLY A 253 -0.68 8.40 -3.35
CA GLY A 253 -1.27 7.46 -2.41
C GLY A 253 -1.04 7.86 -0.96
N SER A 254 0.22 8.10 -0.58
CA SER A 254 0.56 8.56 0.78
C SER A 254 -0.10 9.89 1.14
N LEU A 255 -0.21 10.82 0.18
CA LEU A 255 -0.91 12.09 0.35
C LEU A 255 -2.40 11.87 0.59
N THR A 256 -3.06 11.10 -0.28
CA THR A 256 -4.51 10.84 -0.20
C THR A 256 -4.87 10.13 1.10
N ILE A 257 -4.12 9.10 1.49
CA ILE A 257 -4.34 8.38 2.75
C ILE A 257 -4.02 9.27 3.96
N SER A 258 -3.04 10.16 3.88
CA SER A 258 -2.76 11.12 4.96
C SER A 258 -3.94 12.06 5.18
N VAL A 259 -4.53 12.60 4.11
CA VAL A 259 -5.72 13.47 4.17
C VAL A 259 -6.93 12.69 4.69
N LEU A 260 -7.17 11.49 4.18
CA LEU A 260 -8.25 10.61 4.61
C LEU A 260 -8.18 10.28 6.11
N LYS A 261 -7.00 9.88 6.61
CA LYS A 261 -6.77 9.63 8.04
C LYS A 261 -7.05 10.88 8.86
N ARG A 262 -6.61 12.05 8.38
CA ARG A 262 -6.82 13.32 9.09
C ARG A 262 -8.30 13.64 9.22
N ASP A 263 -9.06 13.48 8.14
CA ASP A 263 -10.51 13.75 8.07
C ASP A 263 -11.32 12.80 8.95
N LEU A 264 -11.06 11.49 8.85
CA LEU A 264 -11.81 10.49 9.63
C LEU A 264 -11.54 10.59 11.15
N LEU A 265 -10.38 11.11 11.54
CA LEU A 265 -9.93 11.19 12.94
C LEU A 265 -9.98 12.61 13.50
N ILE A 266 -10.69 13.55 12.85
CA ILE A 266 -10.91 14.88 13.40
C ILE A 266 -11.65 14.77 14.75
N GLY A 267 -11.06 15.38 15.78
CA GLY A 267 -11.61 15.42 17.14
C GLY A 267 -11.29 14.22 18.02
N ASP A 268 -10.51 13.23 17.54
CA ASP A 268 -10.13 12.03 18.31
C ASP A 268 -8.60 11.84 18.29
N GLY A 269 -7.92 12.56 19.19
CA GLY A 269 -6.46 12.66 19.24
C GLY A 269 -5.77 11.34 19.63
N ASP A 270 -6.39 10.58 20.53
CA ASP A 270 -5.85 9.30 20.99
C ASP A 270 -5.90 8.25 19.89
N LYS A 271 -7.04 8.17 19.20
CA LYS A 271 -7.18 7.31 18.03
C LYS A 271 -6.25 7.76 16.91
N SER A 272 -6.14 9.07 16.63
CA SER A 272 -5.14 9.59 15.68
C SER A 272 -3.71 9.14 15.98
N ARG A 273 -3.32 9.10 17.26
CA ARG A 273 -2.00 8.64 17.68
C ARG A 273 -1.82 7.12 17.53
N ALA A 274 -2.85 6.33 17.85
CA ALA A 274 -2.82 4.88 17.68
C ALA A 274 -2.69 4.47 16.21
N MET A 275 -3.46 5.13 15.34
CA MET A 275 -3.56 4.82 13.91
C MET A 275 -2.31 5.22 13.11
N LYS A 276 -1.42 6.06 13.68
CA LYS A 276 -0.10 6.32 13.10
C LYS A 276 0.82 5.08 13.08
N LYS A 277 0.47 4.01 13.79
CA LYS A 277 1.25 2.77 13.91
C LYS A 277 0.56 1.55 13.31
N GLY A 278 -0.58 1.71 12.64
CA GLY A 278 -1.37 0.59 12.14
C GLY A 278 -1.01 0.15 10.71
N TYR A 279 -1.61 -0.93 10.26
CA TYR A 279 -1.45 -1.56 8.95
C TYR A 279 -1.65 -0.60 7.77
N ILE A 280 -2.62 0.32 7.84
CA ILE A 280 -2.83 1.31 6.76
C ILE A 280 -1.61 2.20 6.57
N SER A 281 -0.89 2.54 7.64
CA SER A 281 0.35 3.31 7.52
C SER A 281 1.51 2.53 6.90
N ILE A 282 1.38 1.20 6.85
CA ILE A 282 2.31 0.32 6.16
C ILE A 282 1.98 0.33 4.67
N VAL A 283 0.70 0.15 4.31
CA VAL A 283 0.29 -0.11 2.93
C VAL A 283 -0.22 1.12 2.18
N ASP A 284 -0.14 2.32 2.74
CA ASP A 284 -0.79 3.52 2.18
C ASP A 284 -0.32 3.82 0.76
N SER A 285 0.98 3.93 0.53
CA SER A 285 1.54 4.10 -0.81
C SER A 285 1.23 2.90 -1.73
N LEU A 286 1.28 1.67 -1.20
CA LEU A 286 1.03 0.44 -1.97
C LEU A 286 -0.40 0.35 -2.52
N THR A 287 -1.40 0.91 -1.82
CA THR A 287 -2.80 0.90 -2.28
C THR A 287 -2.97 1.62 -3.62
N TYR A 288 -2.07 2.55 -3.96
CA TYR A 288 -2.04 3.28 -5.23
C TYR A 288 -0.99 2.73 -6.20
N THR A 289 0.23 2.44 -5.74
CA THR A 289 1.29 1.96 -6.65
C THR A 289 0.92 0.62 -7.27
N SER A 290 0.27 -0.28 -6.53
CA SER A 290 -0.09 -1.62 -6.99
C SER A 290 -1.00 -1.64 -8.23
N PRO A 291 -2.20 -1.02 -8.22
CA PRO A 291 -3.07 -1.03 -9.39
C PRO A 291 -2.45 -0.23 -10.55
N VAL A 292 -1.81 0.92 -10.30
CA VAL A 292 -1.24 1.75 -11.38
C VAL A 292 -0.10 1.01 -12.09
N PHE A 293 0.82 0.41 -11.33
CA PHE A 293 1.92 -0.36 -11.88
C PHE A 293 1.44 -1.63 -12.59
N PHE A 294 0.43 -2.30 -12.04
CA PHE A 294 -0.17 -3.47 -12.67
C PHE A 294 -0.73 -3.17 -14.05
N HIS A 295 -1.51 -2.09 -14.20
CA HIS A 295 -2.08 -1.72 -15.50
C HIS A 295 -1.01 -1.24 -16.48
N PHE A 296 0.02 -0.52 -16.00
CA PHE A 296 1.18 -0.16 -16.81
C PHE A 296 1.88 -1.40 -17.37
N ILE A 297 2.20 -2.35 -16.50
CA ILE A 297 2.81 -3.63 -16.88
C ILE A 297 1.92 -4.36 -17.90
N ARG A 298 0.64 -4.52 -17.61
CA ARG A 298 -0.30 -5.27 -18.45
C ARG A 298 -0.50 -4.67 -19.84
N TYR A 299 -0.46 -3.35 -19.96
CA TYR A 299 -0.70 -2.66 -21.23
C TYR A 299 0.48 -2.78 -22.19
N PHE A 300 1.71 -2.81 -21.66
CA PHE A 300 2.93 -2.82 -22.47
C PHE A 300 3.62 -4.17 -22.57
N TYR A 301 3.35 -5.08 -21.63
CA TYR A 301 3.89 -6.43 -21.61
C TYR A 301 2.73 -7.41 -21.51
N ASP A 302 2.62 -8.32 -22.47
CA ASP A 302 1.63 -9.39 -22.44
C ASP A 302 2.07 -10.42 -21.40
N PHE A 303 1.67 -10.17 -20.15
CA PHE A 303 1.87 -11.06 -19.03
C PHE A 303 0.66 -11.97 -18.78
N MET A 304 -0.10 -12.27 -19.83
CA MET A 304 -1.20 -13.25 -19.86
C MET A 304 -1.20 -13.99 -21.18
#